data_AF-A0A956HY31-F1
#
_entry.id   AF-A0A956HY31-F1
#
_cell.length_a   1.000
_cell.length_b   1.000
_cell.length_c   1.000
_cell.angle_alpha   90.00
_cell.angle_beta   90.00
_cell.angle_gamma   90.00
#
_symmetry.space_group_name_H-M   'P 1'
#
loop_
_entity.id
_entity.type
_entity.pdbx_description
1 polymer ?
#
loop_
_entity_poly.entity_id
_entity_poly.type
_entity_poly.pdbx_seq_one_letter_code
_entity_poly.pdbx_strand_id
1 'polypeptide(L)'
;MLAALCLAACDSVKHAELSIDVRTDARPPVDFDRIETAVFRGTEEGASPVRTAELDADAELVFTQGVRAAEFRGLARDTYALRVSLKKGDAVVLAETRTINLDRSTAFVFTFSRLCVGTACDEGQMCSNGICVDEGVDGGTCHDAADCASIFGASCTHSECVGGTCLCACDRDAGEACHDGEDCRNGLDDDNDGLVDCADPDCDRLACDDGNGCTTNDRCSGGVCGGLQKSCAKPLDACKTASCNVETGNCDIVNVPDGTECPSHPNRCCAGKCVDLTSDSANCGGCGLACKEPFTCLVSSGKPTCDCDNAATTNSDCPNGQVCSTVYFVCACKPGACSNGQDCVIREGPDYCEYR
;
A
#
# COMPACT_ATOMS: atom_id res chain seq x y z
N MET A 1 6.53 -46.12 -76.19
CA MET A 1 6.58 -44.84 -75.48
C MET A 1 5.22 -44.62 -74.84
N LEU A 2 5.04 -45.12 -73.60
CA LEU A 2 3.82 -44.94 -72.82
C LEU A 2 3.91 -43.57 -72.13
N ALA A 3 3.06 -42.62 -72.51
CA ALA A 3 2.87 -41.39 -71.75
C ALA A 3 1.75 -41.64 -70.73
N ALA A 4 2.13 -41.94 -69.49
CA ALA A 4 1.22 -41.97 -68.37
C ALA A 4 0.85 -40.52 -68.02
N LEU A 5 -0.37 -40.14 -68.39
CA LEU A 5 -1.02 -38.92 -67.94
C LEU A 5 -1.35 -39.10 -66.46
N CYS A 6 -0.45 -38.65 -65.58
CA CYS A 6 -0.71 -38.58 -64.16
C CYS A 6 -1.70 -37.43 -63.93
N LEU A 7 -2.99 -37.73 -63.88
CA LEU A 7 -3.96 -36.82 -63.26
C LEU A 7 -3.62 -36.76 -61.77
N ALA A 8 -2.86 -35.74 -61.36
CA ALA A 8 -2.86 -35.28 -60.00
C ALA A 8 -4.28 -34.76 -59.70
N ALA A 9 -5.14 -35.64 -59.21
CA ALA A 9 -6.37 -35.22 -58.55
C ALA A 9 -5.95 -34.35 -57.36
N CYS A 10 -6.31 -33.08 -57.40
CA CYS A 10 -6.27 -32.21 -56.23
C CYS A 10 -7.09 -32.86 -55.11
N ASP A 11 -6.43 -33.46 -54.11
CA ASP A 11 -7.06 -33.92 -52.86
C ASP A 11 -7.33 -32.74 -51.90
N SER A 12 -7.71 -31.59 -52.48
CA SER A 12 -7.98 -30.33 -51.76
C SER A 12 -9.36 -30.30 -51.10
N VAL A 13 -10.09 -31.42 -51.09
CA VAL A 13 -11.50 -31.49 -50.64
C VAL A 13 -11.66 -32.27 -49.32
N LYS A 14 -10.62 -32.95 -48.79
CA LYS A 14 -10.75 -33.75 -47.56
C LYS A 14 -10.28 -33.07 -46.29
N HIS A 15 -9.59 -31.95 -46.41
CA HIS A 15 -9.04 -31.24 -45.27
C HIS A 15 -9.66 -29.85 -45.12
N ALA A 16 -9.73 -29.37 -43.89
CA ALA A 16 -10.25 -28.09 -43.49
C ALA A 16 -9.25 -27.38 -42.57
N GLU A 17 -9.41 -26.06 -42.47
CA GLU A 17 -8.71 -25.22 -41.51
C GLU A 17 -9.64 -24.87 -40.35
N LEU A 18 -9.13 -24.94 -39.14
CA LEU A 18 -9.84 -24.53 -37.93
C LEU A 18 -9.07 -23.38 -37.31
N SER A 19 -9.73 -22.25 -37.12
CA SER A 19 -9.21 -21.14 -36.33
C SER A 19 -9.99 -21.00 -35.03
N ILE A 20 -9.27 -20.72 -33.95
CA ILE A 20 -9.84 -20.57 -32.61
C ILE A 20 -9.48 -19.18 -32.10
N ASP A 21 -10.50 -18.39 -31.84
CA ASP A 21 -10.41 -17.11 -31.15
C ASP A 21 -10.86 -17.28 -29.70
N VAL A 22 -10.26 -16.49 -28.81
CA VAL A 22 -10.65 -16.39 -27.41
C VAL A 22 -11.02 -14.96 -27.11
N ARG A 23 -12.18 -14.79 -26.45
CA ARG A 23 -12.62 -13.52 -25.89
C ARG A 23 -12.82 -13.68 -24.39
N THR A 24 -12.21 -12.81 -23.60
CA THR A 24 -12.33 -12.85 -22.14
C THR A 24 -12.08 -11.49 -21.53
N ASP A 25 -12.71 -11.22 -20.39
CA ASP A 25 -12.41 -10.11 -19.47
C ASP A 25 -11.54 -10.55 -18.29
N ALA A 26 -11.10 -11.81 -18.24
CA ALA A 26 -10.00 -12.22 -17.37
C ALA A 26 -8.71 -11.52 -17.80
N ARG A 27 -7.87 -11.15 -16.83
CA ARG A 27 -6.72 -10.25 -17.00
C ARG A 27 -5.41 -11.03 -17.07
N PRO A 28 -4.66 -11.03 -18.17
CA PRO A 28 -3.29 -11.53 -18.16
C PRO A 28 -2.28 -10.45 -17.70
N PRO A 29 -1.22 -10.80 -16.94
CA PRO A 29 -0.88 -12.12 -16.40
C PRO A 29 -1.54 -12.45 -15.04
N VAL A 30 -2.47 -11.60 -14.57
CA VAL A 30 -3.07 -11.65 -13.22
C VAL A 30 -3.95 -12.87 -13.02
N ASP A 31 -4.94 -13.10 -13.86
CA ASP A 31 -5.85 -14.23 -13.80
C ASP A 31 -5.28 -15.45 -14.53
N PHE A 32 -4.55 -15.25 -15.64
CA PHE A 32 -3.95 -16.31 -16.47
C PHE A 32 -2.72 -15.80 -17.22
N ASP A 33 -1.76 -16.68 -17.54
CA ASP A 33 -0.53 -16.36 -18.27
C ASP A 33 -0.44 -17.06 -19.65
N ARG A 34 -1.32 -18.03 -19.93
CA ARG A 34 -1.28 -18.79 -21.18
C ARG A 34 -2.67 -19.29 -21.59
N ILE A 35 -2.90 -19.39 -22.89
CA ILE A 35 -4.04 -20.10 -23.46
C ILE A 35 -3.53 -21.40 -24.07
N GLU A 36 -4.10 -22.51 -23.63
CA GLU A 36 -3.85 -23.82 -24.20
C GLU A 36 -5.08 -24.26 -25.01
N THR A 37 -4.85 -24.65 -26.26
CA THR A 37 -5.88 -25.20 -27.15
C THR A 37 -5.54 -26.64 -27.50
N ALA A 38 -6.53 -27.52 -27.39
CA ALA A 38 -6.38 -28.94 -27.66
C ALA A 38 -7.55 -29.44 -28.51
N VAL A 39 -7.22 -30.18 -29.58
CA VAL A 39 -8.19 -30.74 -30.53
C VAL A 39 -8.19 -32.26 -30.39
N PHE A 40 -9.35 -32.84 -30.16
CA PHE A 40 -9.56 -34.29 -30.06
C PHE A 40 -10.51 -34.75 -31.17
N ARG A 41 -10.25 -35.91 -31.78
CA ARG A 41 -11.17 -36.49 -32.76
C ARG A 41 -12.32 -37.18 -32.03
N GLY A 42 -13.57 -36.95 -32.46
CA GLY A 42 -14.77 -37.52 -31.85
C GLY A 42 -15.61 -36.45 -31.15
N THR A 43 -16.53 -36.88 -30.29
CA THR A 43 -17.47 -36.00 -29.58
C THR A 43 -16.99 -35.57 -28.20
N GLU A 44 -15.99 -36.25 -27.64
CA GLU A 44 -15.49 -36.07 -26.27
C GLU A 44 -13.96 -35.93 -26.26
N GLU A 45 -13.42 -35.48 -25.13
CA GLU A 45 -11.97 -35.45 -24.91
C GLU A 45 -11.40 -36.87 -24.85
N GLY A 46 -10.56 -37.20 -25.83
CA GLY A 46 -9.83 -38.45 -25.85
C GLY A 46 -8.60 -38.43 -24.93
N ALA A 47 -7.97 -39.60 -24.76
CA ALA A 47 -6.75 -39.72 -23.97
C ALA A 47 -5.56 -38.89 -24.49
N SER A 48 -5.57 -38.48 -25.77
CA SER A 48 -4.52 -37.63 -26.34
C SER A 48 -5.08 -36.73 -27.44
N PRO A 49 -4.70 -35.44 -27.47
CA PRO A 49 -5.11 -34.53 -28.52
C PRO A 49 -4.41 -34.87 -29.84
N VAL A 50 -5.11 -34.69 -30.96
CA VAL A 50 -4.55 -34.82 -32.30
C VAL A 50 -3.74 -33.59 -32.70
N ARG A 51 -4.07 -32.42 -32.13
CA ARG A 51 -3.34 -31.15 -32.29
C ARG A 51 -3.43 -30.35 -31.00
N THR A 52 -2.39 -29.58 -30.70
CA THR A 52 -2.36 -28.60 -29.63
C THR A 52 -1.69 -27.33 -30.11
N ALA A 53 -2.03 -26.20 -29.49
CA ALA A 53 -1.31 -24.94 -29.63
C ALA A 53 -1.38 -24.18 -28.32
N GLU A 54 -0.36 -23.38 -28.05
CA GLU A 54 -0.27 -22.51 -26.89
C GLU A 54 -0.01 -21.08 -27.34
N LEU A 55 -0.62 -20.13 -26.63
CA LEU A 55 -0.39 -18.70 -26.77
C LEU A 55 -0.06 -18.14 -25.39
N ASP A 56 1.14 -17.57 -25.24
CA ASP A 56 1.48 -16.79 -24.05
C ASP A 56 0.62 -15.54 -24.01
N ALA A 57 -0.02 -15.29 -22.87
CA ALA A 57 -0.90 -14.17 -22.66
C ALA A 57 -0.14 -13.07 -21.90
N ASP A 58 0.21 -12.00 -22.60
CA ASP A 58 0.74 -10.79 -22.00
C ASP A 58 -0.33 -9.68 -21.95
N ALA A 59 -0.02 -8.61 -21.22
CA ALA A 59 -0.91 -7.47 -21.04
C ALA A 59 -1.09 -6.61 -22.31
N GLU A 60 -0.31 -6.83 -23.38
CA GLU A 60 -0.48 -6.09 -24.64
C GLU A 60 -1.67 -6.63 -25.47
N LEU A 61 -2.06 -7.89 -25.24
CA LEU A 61 -3.17 -8.54 -25.93
C LEU A 61 -4.54 -8.14 -25.35
N VAL A 62 -5.41 -7.64 -26.22
CA VAL A 62 -6.76 -7.20 -25.84
C VAL A 62 -7.77 -8.34 -26.03
N PHE A 63 -7.85 -9.23 -25.06
CA PHE A 63 -8.76 -10.37 -25.11
C PHE A 63 -10.24 -9.98 -25.13
N THR A 64 -10.61 -8.81 -24.60
CA THR A 64 -11.98 -8.30 -24.70
C THR A 64 -12.40 -7.95 -26.13
N GLN A 65 -11.48 -7.88 -27.10
CA GLN A 65 -11.80 -7.70 -28.53
C GLN A 65 -11.69 -8.99 -29.35
N GLY A 66 -11.26 -10.09 -28.72
CA GLY A 66 -11.01 -11.36 -29.38
C GLY A 66 -9.57 -11.48 -29.88
N VAL A 67 -8.90 -12.56 -29.51
CA VAL A 67 -7.51 -12.86 -29.89
C VAL A 67 -7.44 -14.23 -30.52
N ARG A 68 -6.69 -14.36 -31.63
CA ARG A 68 -6.42 -15.63 -32.31
C ARG A 68 -5.52 -16.50 -31.45
N ALA A 69 -6.11 -17.44 -30.72
CA ALA A 69 -5.39 -18.36 -29.86
C ALA A 69 -4.73 -19.51 -30.63
N ALA A 70 -5.35 -19.98 -31.72
CA ALA A 70 -4.79 -21.07 -32.52
C ALA A 70 -5.29 -21.10 -33.97
N GLU A 71 -4.45 -21.64 -34.85
CA GLU A 71 -4.80 -21.99 -36.23
C GLU A 71 -4.29 -23.39 -36.57
N PHE A 72 -5.22 -24.28 -36.92
CA PHE A 72 -4.92 -25.66 -37.31
C PHE A 72 -5.28 -25.87 -38.77
N ARG A 73 -4.27 -26.16 -39.59
CA ARG A 73 -4.45 -26.49 -41.01
C ARG A 73 -4.36 -28.00 -41.23
N GLY A 74 -5.04 -28.48 -42.28
CA GLY A 74 -4.93 -29.87 -42.69
C GLY A 74 -5.65 -30.86 -41.77
N LEU A 75 -6.68 -30.40 -41.05
CA LEU A 75 -7.55 -31.30 -40.28
C LEU A 75 -8.47 -32.06 -41.24
N ALA A 76 -8.63 -33.36 -41.06
CA ALA A 76 -9.61 -34.11 -41.84
C ALA A 76 -11.01 -33.59 -41.56
N ARG A 77 -11.91 -33.66 -42.53
CA ARG A 77 -13.32 -33.33 -42.27
C ARG A 77 -13.96 -34.42 -41.40
N ASP A 78 -14.29 -34.08 -40.17
CA ASP A 78 -14.79 -35.01 -39.15
C ASP A 78 -15.41 -34.24 -37.96
N THR A 79 -15.92 -34.97 -36.98
CA THR A 79 -16.34 -34.42 -35.69
C THR A 79 -15.14 -34.32 -34.74
N TYR A 80 -15.05 -33.19 -34.04
CA TYR A 80 -13.97 -32.89 -33.09
C TYR A 80 -14.51 -32.33 -31.79
N ALA A 81 -13.88 -32.68 -30.67
CA ALA A 81 -14.01 -31.96 -29.41
C ALA A 81 -12.84 -30.97 -29.28
N LEU A 82 -13.16 -29.70 -29.07
CA LEU A 82 -12.22 -28.61 -28.91
C LEU A 82 -12.21 -28.19 -27.45
N ARG A 83 -11.05 -28.32 -26.79
CA ARG A 83 -10.84 -27.81 -25.44
C ARG A 83 -9.99 -26.55 -25.52
N VAL A 84 -10.46 -25.47 -24.89
CA VAL A 84 -9.68 -24.25 -24.68
C VAL A 84 -9.55 -24.03 -23.18
N SER A 85 -8.33 -23.79 -22.71
CA SER A 85 -8.04 -23.58 -21.30
C SER A 85 -7.24 -22.29 -21.09
N LEU A 86 -7.71 -21.44 -20.20
CA LEU A 86 -6.94 -20.34 -19.60
C LEU A 86 -6.10 -20.93 -18.46
N LYS A 87 -4.78 -20.75 -18.51
CA LYS A 87 -3.80 -21.35 -17.60
C LYS A 87 -3.07 -20.28 -16.79
N LYS A 88 -2.77 -20.57 -15.52
CA LYS A 88 -1.80 -19.82 -14.71
C LYS A 88 -0.76 -20.79 -14.18
N GLY A 89 0.46 -20.71 -14.71
CA GLY A 89 1.46 -21.77 -14.59
C GLY A 89 0.92 -23.09 -15.16
N ASP A 90 0.84 -24.11 -14.31
CA ASP A 90 0.27 -25.43 -14.68
C ASP A 90 -1.23 -25.55 -14.38
N ALA A 91 -1.78 -24.65 -13.56
CA ALA A 91 -3.17 -24.69 -13.12
C ALA A 91 -4.12 -24.27 -14.25
N VAL A 92 -5.23 -24.99 -14.39
CA VAL A 92 -6.35 -24.57 -15.25
C VAL A 92 -7.22 -23.61 -14.45
N VAL A 93 -7.32 -22.38 -14.93
CA VAL A 93 -8.11 -21.30 -14.33
C VAL A 93 -9.55 -21.40 -14.80
N LEU A 94 -9.73 -21.46 -16.12
CA LEU A 94 -11.00 -21.70 -16.78
C LEU A 94 -10.75 -22.64 -17.96
N ALA A 95 -11.70 -23.51 -18.25
CA ALA A 95 -11.67 -24.33 -19.44
C ALA A 95 -13.06 -24.60 -19.94
N GLU A 96 -13.19 -24.72 -21.25
CA GLU A 96 -14.43 -25.09 -21.91
C GLU A 96 -14.13 -26.08 -23.02
N THR A 97 -15.03 -27.06 -23.18
CA THR A 97 -14.97 -28.04 -24.26
C THR A 97 -16.22 -27.97 -25.10
N ARG A 98 -16.05 -27.89 -26.43
CA ARG A 98 -17.15 -27.88 -27.39
C ARG A 98 -16.96 -28.88 -28.51
N THR A 99 -18.03 -29.58 -28.84
CA THR A 99 -18.07 -30.49 -29.99
C THR A 99 -18.43 -29.73 -31.26
N ILE A 100 -17.64 -29.89 -32.32
CA ILE A 100 -17.90 -29.31 -33.63
C ILE A 100 -17.89 -30.38 -34.72
N ASN A 101 -18.63 -30.14 -35.80
CA ASN A 101 -18.49 -30.88 -37.05
C ASN A 101 -17.74 -30.01 -38.05
N LEU A 102 -16.52 -30.43 -38.43
CA LEU A 102 -15.65 -29.68 -39.31
C LEU A 102 -15.84 -30.16 -40.76
N ASP A 103 -16.84 -29.63 -41.46
CA ASP A 103 -17.14 -29.96 -42.85
C ASP A 103 -16.47 -29.03 -43.88
N ARG A 104 -16.03 -27.86 -43.43
CA ARG A 104 -15.32 -26.80 -44.17
C ARG A 104 -14.37 -26.05 -43.24
N SER A 105 -13.59 -25.13 -43.79
CA SER A 105 -12.79 -24.24 -42.95
C SER A 105 -13.69 -23.36 -42.09
N THR A 106 -13.45 -23.35 -40.78
CA THR A 106 -14.33 -22.76 -39.77
C THR A 106 -13.53 -21.97 -38.74
N ALA A 107 -14.11 -20.87 -38.27
CA ALA A 107 -13.61 -20.11 -37.13
C ALA A 107 -14.56 -20.33 -35.95
N PHE A 108 -14.01 -20.49 -34.76
CA PHE A 108 -14.76 -20.69 -33.54
C PHE A 108 -14.26 -19.73 -32.46
N VAL A 109 -15.19 -19.11 -31.73
CA VAL A 109 -14.87 -18.16 -30.65
C VAL A 109 -15.26 -18.79 -29.32
N PHE A 110 -14.30 -18.93 -28.42
CA PHE A 110 -14.54 -19.27 -27.02
C PHE A 110 -14.65 -17.99 -26.22
N THR A 111 -15.66 -17.90 -25.37
CA THR A 111 -15.93 -16.70 -24.56
C THR A 111 -15.93 -17.06 -23.09
N PHE A 112 -14.99 -16.51 -22.33
CA PHE A 112 -14.86 -16.75 -20.89
C PHE A 112 -15.18 -15.47 -20.13
N SER A 113 -15.97 -15.56 -19.07
CA SER A 113 -16.21 -14.45 -18.13
C SER A 113 -15.32 -14.62 -16.92
N ARG A 114 -14.63 -13.56 -16.47
CA ARG A 114 -13.80 -13.52 -15.27
C ARG A 114 -14.57 -13.89 -14.01
N LEU A 115 -15.88 -13.62 -13.97
CA LEU A 115 -16.75 -14.03 -12.87
C LEU A 115 -16.78 -15.54 -12.63
N CYS A 116 -16.39 -16.34 -13.62
CA CYS A 116 -16.30 -17.79 -13.46
C CYS A 116 -14.98 -18.26 -12.83
N VAL A 117 -13.97 -17.39 -12.69
CA VAL A 117 -12.72 -17.74 -12.03
C VAL A 117 -13.01 -18.14 -10.58
N GLY A 118 -12.60 -19.35 -10.19
CA GLY A 118 -12.87 -19.89 -8.85
C GLY A 118 -14.30 -20.37 -8.61
N THR A 119 -15.20 -20.28 -9.61
CA THR A 119 -16.56 -20.82 -9.50
C THR A 119 -16.54 -22.33 -9.75
N ALA A 120 -16.96 -23.12 -8.77
CA ALA A 120 -17.09 -24.57 -8.88
C ALA A 120 -18.56 -24.95 -9.09
N CYS A 121 -18.85 -25.62 -10.21
CA CYS A 121 -20.19 -26.11 -10.54
C CYS A 121 -20.28 -27.63 -10.37
N ASP A 122 -21.50 -28.12 -10.11
CA ASP A 122 -21.76 -29.55 -9.97
C ASP A 122 -21.62 -30.29 -11.33
N GLU A 123 -21.56 -31.63 -11.29
CA GLU A 123 -21.44 -32.45 -12.50
C GLU A 123 -22.59 -32.19 -13.49
N GLY A 124 -22.27 -31.85 -14.74
CA GLY A 124 -23.25 -31.50 -15.78
C GLY A 124 -23.67 -30.02 -15.80
N GLN A 125 -23.05 -29.19 -14.97
CA GLN A 125 -23.24 -27.74 -14.98
C GLN A 125 -21.98 -27.02 -15.49
N MET A 126 -22.20 -25.91 -16.18
CA MET A 126 -21.15 -24.99 -16.61
C MET A 126 -21.34 -23.62 -15.97
N CYS A 127 -20.24 -22.92 -15.72
CA CYS A 127 -20.34 -21.54 -15.26
C CYS A 127 -20.65 -20.60 -16.43
N SER A 128 -21.68 -19.79 -16.28
CA SER A 128 -22.00 -18.64 -17.11
C SER A 128 -22.09 -17.40 -16.22
N ASN A 129 -21.19 -16.45 -16.40
CA ASN A 129 -21.10 -15.20 -15.63
C ASN A 129 -21.10 -15.37 -14.10
N GLY A 130 -20.37 -16.36 -13.58
CA GLY A 130 -20.32 -16.66 -12.14
C GLY A 130 -21.50 -17.47 -11.60
N ILE A 131 -22.44 -17.89 -12.47
CA ILE A 131 -23.60 -18.70 -12.09
C ILE A 131 -23.48 -20.08 -12.75
N CYS A 132 -23.68 -21.13 -11.98
CA CYS A 132 -23.75 -22.49 -12.50
C CYS A 132 -25.09 -22.74 -13.19
N VAL A 133 -25.04 -23.08 -14.47
CA VAL A 133 -26.19 -23.39 -15.32
C VAL A 133 -26.04 -24.79 -15.91
N ASP A 134 -27.15 -25.48 -16.16
CA ASP A 134 -27.12 -26.82 -16.77
C ASP A 134 -26.65 -26.74 -18.23
N GLU A 135 -25.92 -27.76 -18.70
CA GLU A 135 -25.48 -27.85 -20.09
C GLU A 135 -26.66 -27.82 -21.09
N GLY A 136 -26.59 -26.94 -22.09
CA GLY A 136 -27.57 -26.87 -23.19
C GLY A 136 -28.77 -25.96 -22.97
N VAL A 137 -28.77 -25.13 -21.91
CA VAL A 137 -29.74 -24.03 -21.80
C VAL A 137 -29.33 -22.91 -22.77
N ASP A 138 -29.89 -22.95 -23.98
CA ASP A 138 -29.76 -21.88 -24.97
C ASP A 138 -30.47 -20.62 -24.46
N GLY A 139 -29.68 -19.67 -23.98
CA GLY A 139 -30.20 -18.40 -23.46
C GLY A 139 -29.22 -17.85 -22.47
N GLY A 140 -28.01 -17.55 -22.95
CA GLY A 140 -26.97 -16.96 -22.12
C GLY A 140 -27.50 -15.80 -21.29
N THR A 141 -26.80 -15.51 -20.21
CA THR A 141 -27.19 -14.58 -19.14
C THR A 141 -27.46 -13.15 -19.62
N CYS A 142 -27.15 -12.81 -20.87
CA CYS A 142 -27.48 -11.54 -21.50
C CYS A 142 -27.95 -11.68 -22.96
N HIS A 143 -28.73 -10.71 -23.41
CA HIS A 143 -29.06 -10.48 -24.82
C HIS A 143 -28.39 -9.20 -25.35
N ASP A 144 -28.16 -8.22 -24.47
CA ASP A 144 -27.45 -6.98 -24.77
C ASP A 144 -26.65 -6.48 -23.56
N ALA A 145 -25.94 -5.36 -23.72
CA ALA A 145 -25.12 -4.76 -22.67
C ALA A 145 -25.90 -4.32 -21.42
N ALA A 146 -27.19 -4.02 -21.53
CA ALA A 146 -27.98 -3.56 -20.39
C ALA A 146 -28.24 -4.69 -19.38
N ASP A 147 -28.41 -5.92 -19.87
CA ASP A 147 -28.52 -7.11 -19.01
C ASP A 147 -27.27 -7.27 -18.15
N CYS A 148 -26.09 -6.98 -18.72
CA CYS A 148 -24.79 -7.12 -18.06
C CYS A 148 -24.52 -6.06 -16.98
N ALA A 149 -25.06 -4.84 -17.13
CA ALA A 149 -24.91 -3.79 -16.13
C ALA A 149 -25.49 -4.21 -14.75
N SER A 150 -26.55 -5.03 -14.76
CA SER A 150 -27.16 -5.55 -13.53
C SER A 150 -26.34 -6.65 -12.85
N ILE A 151 -25.46 -7.32 -13.61
CA ILE A 151 -24.61 -8.42 -13.15
C ILE A 151 -23.32 -7.88 -12.53
N PHE A 152 -22.68 -6.90 -13.18
CA PHE A 152 -21.44 -6.29 -12.67
C PHE A 152 -21.68 -5.15 -11.67
N GLY A 153 -22.86 -4.53 -11.66
CA GLY A 153 -23.13 -3.38 -10.80
C GLY A 153 -22.23 -2.19 -11.14
N ALA A 154 -21.63 -1.55 -10.13
CA ALA A 154 -20.67 -0.46 -10.31
C ALA A 154 -19.25 -0.93 -10.69
N SER A 155 -18.98 -2.24 -10.63
CA SER A 155 -17.65 -2.84 -10.82
C SER A 155 -17.22 -2.99 -12.29
N CYS A 156 -17.99 -2.42 -13.21
CA CYS A 156 -17.67 -2.40 -14.63
C CYS A 156 -18.25 -1.16 -15.32
N THR A 157 -17.37 -0.27 -15.79
CA THR A 157 -17.74 0.99 -16.47
C THR A 157 -18.39 0.76 -17.82
N HIS A 158 -17.96 -0.26 -18.57
CA HIS A 158 -18.59 -0.68 -19.81
C HIS A 158 -18.74 -2.20 -19.86
N SER A 159 -19.96 -2.69 -20.09
CA SER A 159 -20.19 -4.13 -20.20
C SER A 159 -20.63 -4.48 -21.62
N GLU A 160 -20.20 -5.64 -22.08
CA GLU A 160 -20.57 -6.17 -23.38
C GLU A 160 -21.19 -7.55 -23.25
N CYS A 161 -22.26 -7.78 -24.01
CA CYS A 161 -22.83 -9.11 -24.15
C CYS A 161 -22.26 -9.79 -25.40
N VAL A 162 -21.55 -10.89 -25.22
CA VAL A 162 -20.89 -11.64 -26.30
C VAL A 162 -21.35 -13.08 -26.27
N GLY A 163 -22.14 -13.48 -27.26
CA GLY A 163 -22.62 -14.86 -27.37
C GLY A 163 -23.42 -15.33 -26.15
N GLY A 164 -24.07 -14.40 -25.44
CA GLY A 164 -24.81 -14.67 -24.22
C GLY A 164 -23.98 -14.65 -22.92
N THR A 165 -22.68 -14.33 -23.01
CA THR A 165 -21.79 -14.15 -21.85
C THR A 165 -21.53 -12.66 -21.67
N CYS A 166 -21.62 -12.17 -20.44
CA CYS A 166 -21.25 -10.79 -20.14
C CYS A 166 -19.75 -10.72 -19.91
N LEU A 167 -19.09 -9.82 -20.64
CA LEU A 167 -17.71 -9.46 -20.44
C LEU A 167 -17.65 -8.03 -19.93
N CYS A 168 -16.79 -7.78 -18.95
CA CYS A 168 -16.40 -6.44 -18.63
C CYS A 168 -15.42 -5.94 -19.70
N ALA A 169 -15.85 -4.94 -20.46
CA ALA A 169 -15.06 -4.36 -21.53
C ALA A 169 -14.57 -2.97 -21.12
N CYS A 170 -13.46 -2.60 -21.73
CA CYS A 170 -12.79 -1.34 -21.49
C CYS A 170 -13.01 -0.42 -22.68
N ASP A 171 -13.75 0.68 -22.50
CA ASP A 171 -13.94 1.67 -23.55
C ASP A 171 -12.71 2.58 -23.65
N ARG A 172 -11.75 2.21 -24.52
CA ARG A 172 -10.57 3.04 -24.80
C ARG A 172 -10.88 4.28 -25.66
N ASP A 173 -12.08 4.40 -26.24
CA ASP A 173 -12.46 5.54 -27.09
C ASP A 173 -12.94 6.76 -26.26
N ALA A 174 -13.24 6.57 -24.96
CA ALA A 174 -13.68 7.63 -24.06
C ALA A 174 -12.54 8.42 -23.37
N GLY A 175 -11.28 7.99 -23.50
CA GLY A 175 -10.16 8.62 -22.79
C GLY A 175 -10.18 8.43 -21.26
N GLU A 176 -11.07 7.59 -20.76
CA GLU A 176 -11.00 7.00 -19.41
C GLU A 176 -10.26 5.67 -19.53
N ALA A 177 -9.17 5.55 -18.79
CA ALA A 177 -8.44 4.30 -18.71
C ALA A 177 -9.39 3.24 -18.15
N CYS A 178 -9.44 2.06 -18.78
CA CYS A 178 -9.52 0.90 -17.91
C CYS A 178 -8.30 0.97 -17.03
N HIS A 179 -8.50 1.01 -15.72
CA HIS A 179 -7.40 1.05 -14.79
C HIS A 179 -6.68 -0.30 -14.89
N ASP A 180 -5.76 -0.39 -15.85
CA ASP A 180 -4.78 -1.46 -16.07
C ASP A 180 -3.69 -1.38 -14.98
N GLY A 181 -4.09 -1.02 -13.75
CA GLY A 181 -3.25 -0.75 -12.59
C GLY A 181 -3.99 0.08 -11.53
N GLU A 182 -3.84 -0.33 -10.27
CA GLU A 182 -4.35 0.34 -9.07
C GLU A 182 -3.72 1.73 -8.92
N ASP A 183 -4.53 2.79 -8.73
CA ASP A 183 -4.02 4.08 -8.27
C ASP A 183 -3.90 4.04 -6.75
N CYS A 184 -2.72 3.64 -6.29
CA CYS A 184 -2.37 3.33 -4.90
C CYS A 184 -2.50 4.48 -3.86
N ARG A 185 -3.20 5.58 -4.18
CA ARG A 185 -3.29 6.80 -3.36
C ARG A 185 -4.64 7.49 -3.42
N ASN A 186 -5.65 6.94 -4.10
CA ASN A 186 -6.92 7.63 -4.31
C ASN A 186 -8.01 7.21 -3.30
N GLY A 187 -7.75 6.20 -2.46
CA GLY A 187 -8.70 5.70 -1.47
C GLY A 187 -9.82 4.86 -2.06
N LEU A 188 -9.68 4.40 -3.29
CA LEU A 188 -10.62 3.55 -4.01
C LEU A 188 -9.96 2.21 -4.32
N ASP A 189 -10.81 1.22 -4.55
CA ASP A 189 -10.44 -0.09 -5.07
C ASP A 189 -10.63 0.01 -6.60
N ASP A 190 -9.59 0.42 -7.32
CA ASP A 190 -9.69 0.77 -8.74
C ASP A 190 -9.84 -0.49 -9.60
N ASP A 191 -9.32 -1.61 -9.10
CA ASP A 191 -9.30 -2.90 -9.78
C ASP A 191 -10.44 -3.85 -9.33
N ASN A 192 -11.13 -3.51 -8.24
CA ASN A 192 -12.26 -4.19 -7.60
C ASN A 192 -11.96 -5.60 -7.05
N ASP A 193 -10.74 -5.85 -6.56
CA ASP A 193 -10.38 -7.10 -5.90
C ASP A 193 -10.75 -7.14 -4.39
N GLY A 194 -11.25 -6.03 -3.85
CA GLY A 194 -11.67 -5.85 -2.46
C GLY A 194 -10.59 -5.23 -1.56
N LEU A 195 -9.45 -4.84 -2.13
CA LEU A 195 -8.35 -4.16 -1.45
C LEU A 195 -8.21 -2.74 -2.01
N VAL A 196 -7.66 -1.83 -1.21
CA VAL A 196 -7.62 -0.39 -1.52
C VAL A 196 -6.20 0.10 -1.27
N ASP A 197 -5.65 0.85 -2.22
CA ASP A 197 -4.33 1.50 -2.10
C ASP A 197 -3.23 0.53 -1.62
N CYS A 198 -2.43 0.90 -0.61
CA CYS A 198 -1.38 0.04 -0.09
C CYS A 198 -1.86 -1.29 0.51
N ALA A 199 -3.16 -1.45 0.80
CA ALA A 199 -3.71 -2.74 1.21
C ALA A 199 -3.74 -3.74 0.04
N ASP A 200 -3.73 -3.24 -1.19
CA ASP A 200 -3.63 -4.02 -2.42
C ASP A 200 -2.17 -4.51 -2.65
N PRO A 201 -1.93 -5.82 -2.85
CA PRO A 201 -0.65 -6.38 -3.23
C PRO A 201 -0.03 -5.78 -4.51
N ASP A 202 -0.84 -5.31 -5.44
CA ASP A 202 -0.39 -4.69 -6.70
C ASP A 202 0.27 -3.33 -6.46
N CYS A 203 0.04 -2.74 -5.27
CA CYS A 203 0.68 -1.51 -4.82
C CYS A 203 2.04 -1.69 -4.15
N ASP A 204 2.54 -2.92 -3.92
CA ASP A 204 3.81 -3.13 -3.20
C ASP A 204 4.96 -2.33 -3.87
N ARG A 205 5.65 -1.52 -3.05
CA ARG A 205 6.77 -0.62 -3.41
C ARG A 205 6.40 0.58 -4.28
N LEU A 206 5.14 0.75 -4.66
CA LEU A 206 4.68 1.97 -5.32
C LEU A 206 4.66 3.13 -4.34
N ALA A 207 4.75 4.35 -4.89
CA ALA A 207 4.79 5.57 -4.09
C ALA A 207 3.41 5.81 -3.45
N CYS A 208 3.40 6.18 -2.19
CA CYS A 208 2.21 6.54 -1.44
C CYS A 208 2.46 7.80 -0.59
N ASP A 209 1.51 8.21 0.23
CA ASP A 209 1.67 9.26 1.24
C ASP A 209 1.02 8.78 2.54
N ASP A 210 1.79 8.66 3.62
CA ASP A 210 1.31 8.18 4.93
C ASP A 210 0.75 9.33 5.80
N GLY A 211 0.68 10.55 5.23
CA GLY A 211 0.24 11.76 5.90
C GLY A 211 1.24 12.31 6.91
N ASN A 212 2.44 11.72 7.02
CA ASN A 212 3.46 12.14 7.96
C ASN A 212 4.51 12.98 7.25
N GLY A 213 4.51 14.30 7.47
CA GLY A 213 5.50 15.19 6.86
C GLY A 213 6.96 14.92 7.30
N CYS A 214 7.16 14.04 8.29
CA CYS A 214 8.46 13.62 8.79
C CYS A 214 8.97 12.32 8.20
N THR A 215 8.28 11.73 7.24
CA THR A 215 8.77 10.63 6.42
C THR A 215 9.10 11.16 5.02
N THR A 216 9.92 10.40 4.30
CA THR A 216 10.37 10.73 2.94
C THR A 216 10.46 9.45 2.14
N ASN A 217 10.20 9.55 0.83
CA ASN A 217 10.13 8.40 -0.07
C ASN A 217 9.13 7.34 0.43
N ASP A 218 7.92 7.77 0.75
CA ASP A 218 6.88 6.88 1.26
C ASP A 218 6.48 5.89 0.17
N ARG A 219 6.42 4.61 0.56
CA ARG A 219 6.10 3.50 -0.31
C ARG A 219 5.22 2.50 0.41
N CYS A 220 4.33 1.86 -0.34
CA CYS A 220 3.58 0.75 0.20
C CYS A 220 4.53 -0.42 0.49
N SER A 221 4.38 -1.03 1.66
CA SER A 221 5.04 -2.28 1.98
C SER A 221 4.19 -3.08 2.96
N GLY A 222 3.77 -4.27 2.54
CA GLY A 222 3.01 -5.18 3.39
C GLY A 222 1.69 -4.60 3.91
N GLY A 223 0.91 -3.93 3.05
CA GLY A 223 -0.40 -3.39 3.44
C GLY A 223 -0.39 -1.95 3.95
N VAL A 224 0.77 -1.35 4.15
CA VAL A 224 0.92 -0.09 4.88
C VAL A 224 1.77 0.90 4.08
N CYS A 225 1.34 2.16 4.04
CA CYS A 225 2.17 3.24 3.55
C CYS A 225 3.14 3.71 4.63
N GLY A 226 4.43 3.83 4.28
CA GLY A 226 5.40 4.46 5.17
C GLY A 226 6.72 4.77 4.46
N GLY A 227 7.55 5.59 5.09
CA GLY A 227 8.83 6.01 4.51
C GLY A 227 9.98 6.14 5.48
N LEU A 228 11.05 6.74 4.97
CA LEU A 228 12.28 6.97 5.73
C LEU A 228 12.15 8.20 6.61
N GLN A 229 12.44 8.05 7.90
CA GLN A 229 12.40 9.15 8.86
C GLN A 229 13.32 10.30 8.41
N LYS A 230 12.72 11.47 8.24
CA LYS A 230 13.41 12.73 8.01
C LYS A 230 14.29 13.07 9.22
N SER A 231 15.58 13.21 8.96
CA SER A 231 16.55 13.60 9.99
C SER A 231 16.63 15.13 10.09
N CYS A 232 16.36 15.65 11.27
CA CYS A 232 16.54 17.07 11.56
C CYS A 232 17.96 17.34 12.04
N ALA A 233 18.59 18.36 11.46
CA ALA A 233 19.92 18.77 11.87
C ALA A 233 19.90 19.27 13.31
N LYS A 234 20.76 18.70 14.16
CA LYS A 234 20.93 19.17 15.54
C LYS A 234 21.46 20.61 15.54
N PRO A 235 20.84 21.55 16.28
CA PRO A 235 21.34 22.91 16.43
C PRO A 235 22.73 22.96 17.08
N LEU A 236 23.50 24.00 16.76
CA LEU A 236 24.79 24.27 17.42
C LEU A 236 24.62 24.75 18.87
N ASP A 237 23.48 25.35 19.19
CA ASP A 237 23.15 25.78 20.56
C ASP A 237 22.87 24.55 21.44
N ALA A 238 23.64 24.40 22.51
CA ALA A 238 23.53 23.26 23.43
C ALA A 238 22.16 23.18 24.13
N CYS A 239 21.43 24.30 24.22
CA CYS A 239 20.13 24.37 24.86
C CYS A 239 18.95 24.28 23.88
N LYS A 240 19.23 23.95 22.62
CA LYS A 240 18.22 23.72 21.59
C LYS A 240 18.36 22.33 21.00
N THR A 241 17.24 21.75 20.60
CA THR A 241 17.18 20.55 19.78
C THR A 241 16.24 20.80 18.60
N ALA A 242 16.30 19.93 17.60
CA ALA A 242 15.37 19.96 16.47
C ALA A 242 14.48 18.72 16.55
N SER A 243 13.18 18.92 16.49
CA SER A 243 12.20 17.84 16.36
C SER A 243 11.43 18.03 15.06
N CYS A 244 11.16 16.93 14.36
CA CYS A 244 10.32 17.02 13.18
C CYS A 244 8.84 17.11 13.59
N ASN A 245 8.10 17.99 12.94
CA ASN A 245 6.67 18.18 13.11
C ASN A 245 5.90 17.31 12.10
N VAL A 246 5.17 16.32 12.58
CA VAL A 246 4.50 15.31 11.74
C VAL A 246 3.42 15.88 10.82
N GLU A 247 2.82 17.01 11.16
CA GLU A 247 1.76 17.63 10.35
C GLU A 247 2.32 18.50 9.22
N THR A 248 3.43 19.21 9.48
CA THR A 248 3.98 20.18 8.52
C THR A 248 5.26 19.71 7.83
N GLY A 249 5.89 18.66 8.35
CA GLY A 249 7.20 18.19 7.95
C GLY A 249 8.37 19.12 8.27
N ASN A 250 8.13 20.20 9.02
CA ASN A 250 9.18 21.15 9.38
C ASN A 250 10.03 20.64 10.56
N CYS A 251 11.32 21.01 10.56
CA CYS A 251 12.18 20.79 11.72
C CYS A 251 12.05 21.96 12.68
N ASP A 252 11.20 21.79 13.69
CA ASP A 252 10.97 22.79 14.71
C ASP A 252 12.14 22.82 15.70
N ILE A 253 12.68 24.01 15.95
CA ILE A 253 13.71 24.21 16.96
C ILE A 253 13.02 24.43 18.31
N VAL A 254 13.23 23.49 19.22
CA VAL A 254 12.65 23.51 20.56
C VAL A 254 13.74 23.57 21.62
N ASN A 255 13.39 24.08 22.80
CA ASN A 255 14.31 24.08 23.94
C ASN A 255 14.52 22.64 24.41
N VAL A 256 15.77 22.31 24.78
CA VAL A 256 15.99 21.14 25.63
C VAL A 256 15.40 21.41 27.02
N PRO A 257 15.11 20.37 27.83
CA PRO A 257 14.60 20.56 29.18
C PRO A 257 15.49 21.45 30.04
N ASP A 258 14.86 22.29 30.87
CA ASP A 258 15.59 23.10 31.85
C ASP A 258 16.40 22.20 32.79
N GLY A 259 17.59 22.66 33.17
CA GLY A 259 18.55 21.87 33.96
C GLY A 259 19.44 20.93 33.13
N THR A 260 19.26 20.84 31.81
CA THR A 260 20.22 20.15 30.94
C THR A 260 21.61 20.80 31.07
N GLU A 261 22.66 19.99 31.15
CA GLU A 261 24.03 20.49 31.31
C GLU A 261 24.52 21.21 30.06
N CYS A 262 25.10 22.40 30.25
CA CYS A 262 25.80 23.10 29.19
C CYS A 262 27.25 22.62 29.09
N PRO A 263 27.90 22.72 27.90
CA PRO A 263 29.28 22.31 27.70
C PRO A 263 30.30 22.99 28.65
N SER A 264 29.94 24.16 29.20
CA SER A 264 30.71 24.85 30.24
C SER A 264 30.03 24.64 31.60
N HIS A 265 30.63 23.82 32.47
CA HIS A 265 30.18 23.74 33.86
C HIS A 265 30.55 25.03 34.63
N PRO A 266 29.69 25.52 35.55
CA PRO A 266 28.48 24.89 36.10
C PRO A 266 27.16 25.26 35.37
N ASN A 267 27.21 25.74 34.12
CA ASN A 267 26.04 26.28 33.44
C ASN A 267 24.98 25.21 33.13
N ARG A 268 23.72 25.65 33.12
CA ARG A 268 22.55 24.84 32.80
C ARG A 268 21.65 25.54 31.80
N CYS A 269 20.91 24.77 31.02
CA CYS A 269 19.89 25.31 30.14
C CYS A 269 18.72 25.84 30.96
N CYS A 270 18.38 27.11 30.77
CA CYS A 270 17.19 27.76 31.33
C CYS A 270 16.47 28.51 30.22
N ALA A 271 15.21 28.16 29.97
CA ALA A 271 14.41 28.71 28.86
C ALA A 271 15.15 28.68 27.51
N GLY A 272 15.95 27.62 27.30
CA GLY A 272 16.72 27.42 26.08
C GLY A 272 17.94 28.33 25.92
N LYS A 273 18.53 28.82 27.01
CA LYS A 273 19.85 29.49 27.03
C LYS A 273 20.74 28.88 28.10
N CYS A 274 22.05 28.83 27.86
CA CYS A 274 22.99 28.49 28.91
C CYS A 274 23.10 29.62 29.92
N VAL A 275 22.83 29.31 31.19
CA VAL A 275 22.84 30.25 32.30
C VAL A 275 23.76 29.74 33.40
N ASP A 276 24.53 30.66 34.00
CA ASP A 276 25.35 30.41 35.17
C ASP A 276 24.52 30.49 36.44
N LEU A 277 24.17 29.33 36.99
CA LEU A 277 23.36 29.24 38.21
C LEU A 277 24.10 29.68 39.48
N THR A 278 25.40 29.98 39.41
CA THR A 278 26.21 30.36 40.57
C THR A 278 26.36 31.85 40.78
N SER A 279 26.07 32.65 39.75
CA SER A 279 26.23 34.10 39.80
C SER A 279 25.05 34.87 39.21
N ASP A 280 24.24 34.26 38.34
CA ASP A 280 23.04 34.89 37.80
C ASP A 280 21.94 34.99 38.87
N SER A 281 21.69 36.21 39.34
CA SER A 281 20.64 36.50 40.33
C SER A 281 19.24 36.18 39.83
N ALA A 282 18.99 36.06 38.52
CA ALA A 282 17.70 35.63 38.00
C ALA A 282 17.50 34.10 38.01
N ASN A 283 18.57 33.33 38.19
CA ASN A 283 18.59 31.87 38.07
C ASN A 283 19.45 31.22 39.17
N CYS A 284 19.43 31.78 40.38
CA CYS A 284 20.36 31.39 41.42
C CYS A 284 20.06 30.00 41.97
N GLY A 285 20.94 29.05 41.67
CA GLY A 285 20.79 27.63 42.01
C GLY A 285 19.67 26.87 41.30
N GLY A 286 18.99 27.49 40.35
CA GLY A 286 17.92 26.86 39.57
C GLY A 286 17.30 27.84 38.58
N CYS A 287 16.71 27.32 37.50
CA CYS A 287 16.12 28.14 36.45
C CYS A 287 14.92 28.91 37.01
N GLY A 288 14.95 30.23 36.92
CA GLY A 288 13.89 31.10 37.45
C GLY A 288 13.85 31.24 38.98
N LEU A 289 14.82 30.70 39.73
CA LEU A 289 15.00 31.02 41.15
C LEU A 289 15.64 32.40 41.30
N ALA A 290 14.86 33.43 40.99
CA ALA A 290 15.31 34.81 40.98
C ALA A 290 15.42 35.37 42.41
N CYS A 291 16.60 35.83 42.78
CA CYS A 291 16.83 36.56 44.01
C CYS A 291 16.07 37.89 43.97
N LYS A 292 15.37 38.19 45.06
CA LYS A 292 14.64 39.45 45.17
C LYS A 292 15.63 40.58 45.40
N GLU A 293 15.51 41.67 44.66
CA GLU A 293 16.30 42.88 44.90
C GLU A 293 16.14 43.37 46.37
N PRO A 294 17.22 43.73 47.09
CA PRO A 294 18.61 43.92 46.63
C PRO A 294 19.53 42.70 46.80
N PHE A 295 18.98 41.51 47.05
CA PHE A 295 19.75 40.30 47.35
C PHE A 295 20.42 39.72 46.11
N THR A 296 21.62 39.16 46.31
CA THR A 296 22.44 38.60 45.23
C THR A 296 22.51 37.09 45.28
N CYS A 297 22.88 36.47 44.15
CA CYS A 297 23.24 35.06 44.13
C CYS A 297 24.62 34.86 44.77
N LEU A 298 24.73 33.89 45.68
CA LEU A 298 25.99 33.52 46.32
C LEU A 298 26.11 32.01 46.46
N VAL A 299 27.31 31.53 46.77
CA VAL A 299 27.57 30.11 47.03
C VAL A 299 27.71 29.89 48.52
N SER A 300 26.78 29.14 49.13
CA SER A 300 26.81 28.75 50.54
C SER A 300 26.96 27.23 50.67
N SER A 301 27.94 26.78 51.46
CA SER A 301 28.26 25.34 51.59
C SER A 301 28.47 24.60 50.26
N GLY A 302 29.03 25.31 49.26
CA GLY A 302 29.31 24.77 47.92
C GLY A 302 28.08 24.70 47.00
N LYS A 303 26.94 25.27 47.41
CA LYS A 303 25.71 25.27 46.61
C LYS A 303 25.21 26.71 46.41
N PRO A 304 24.85 27.08 45.18
CA PRO A 304 24.32 28.41 44.89
C PRO A 304 22.93 28.61 45.49
N THR A 305 22.71 29.76 46.11
CA THR A 305 21.43 30.18 46.67
C THR A 305 21.39 31.70 46.85
N CYS A 306 20.19 32.27 46.93
CA CYS A 306 20.00 33.69 47.19
C CYS A 306 20.37 34.03 48.63
N ASP A 307 21.08 35.14 48.78
CA ASP A 307 21.23 35.81 50.07
C ASP A 307 19.87 36.24 50.62
N CYS A 308 19.73 36.24 51.94
CA CYS A 308 18.60 36.84 52.62
C CYS A 308 19.03 37.60 53.90
N ASP A 309 20.30 37.96 54.03
CA ASP A 309 20.86 38.67 55.19
C ASP A 309 20.50 40.17 55.19
N ASN A 310 19.36 40.51 55.80
CA ASN A 310 18.98 41.88 56.14
C ASN A 310 18.06 41.88 57.37
N ALA A 311 18.09 42.95 58.17
CA ALA A 311 17.26 43.07 59.37
C ALA A 311 15.74 43.12 59.08
N ALA A 312 15.35 43.27 57.82
CA ALA A 312 13.97 43.34 57.35
C ALA A 312 13.51 42.10 56.55
N THR A 313 14.35 41.07 56.38
CA THR A 313 14.03 39.94 55.50
C THR A 313 12.98 39.01 56.11
N THR A 314 12.10 38.52 55.24
CA THR A 314 11.03 37.57 55.53
C THR A 314 11.16 36.38 54.58
N ASN A 315 10.51 35.26 54.87
CA ASN A 315 10.50 34.11 53.96
C ASN A 315 9.92 34.45 52.57
N SER A 316 9.09 35.50 52.45
CA SER A 316 8.58 35.96 51.15
C SER A 316 9.63 36.64 50.26
N ASP A 317 10.82 36.91 50.78
CA ASP A 317 11.92 37.46 49.99
C ASP A 317 12.74 36.37 49.31
N CYS A 318 12.56 35.11 49.70
CA CYS A 318 13.18 33.96 49.05
C CYS A 318 12.35 33.45 47.86
N PRO A 319 13.01 33.04 46.76
CA PRO A 319 12.32 32.62 45.55
C PRO A 319 11.46 31.39 45.79
N ASN A 320 10.37 31.26 45.02
CA ASN A 320 9.53 30.07 44.96
C ASN A 320 9.05 29.52 46.33
N GLY A 321 8.88 30.39 47.32
CA GLY A 321 8.40 30.03 48.65
C GLY A 321 9.41 29.31 49.54
N GLN A 322 10.71 29.43 49.23
CA GLN A 322 11.81 29.00 50.10
C GLN A 322 11.83 29.76 51.44
N VAL A 323 12.67 29.33 52.37
CA VAL A 323 12.73 29.85 53.75
C VAL A 323 14.08 30.53 53.97
N CYS A 324 14.08 31.75 54.49
CA CYS A 324 15.33 32.41 54.86
C CYS A 324 15.89 31.74 56.13
N SER A 325 17.08 31.14 56.03
CA SER A 325 17.72 30.50 57.17
C SER A 325 18.21 31.54 58.18
N THR A 326 17.80 31.41 59.44
CA THR A 326 18.26 32.30 60.53
C THR A 326 19.67 31.96 61.04
N VAL A 327 20.25 30.86 60.57
CA VAL A 327 21.60 30.41 60.94
C VAL A 327 22.60 30.72 59.83
N TYR A 328 22.20 30.48 58.58
CA TYR A 328 23.08 30.60 57.42
C TYR A 328 22.83 31.88 56.60
N PHE A 329 21.76 32.63 56.91
CA PHE A 329 21.35 33.87 56.23
C PHE A 329 21.20 33.74 54.71
N VAL A 330 20.78 32.56 54.26
CA VAL A 330 20.51 32.25 52.85
C VAL A 330 19.15 31.57 52.70
N CYS A 331 18.59 31.65 51.50
CA CYS A 331 17.37 30.94 51.16
C CYS A 331 17.62 29.43 51.14
N ALA A 332 16.88 28.72 51.98
CA ALA A 332 16.89 27.27 52.07
C ALA A 332 15.60 26.71 51.48
N CYS A 333 15.72 25.65 50.69
CA CYS A 333 14.56 25.05 50.06
C CYS A 333 13.66 24.30 51.05
N LYS A 334 12.43 24.06 50.63
CA LYS A 334 11.52 23.08 51.23
C LYS A 334 10.94 22.21 50.11
N PRO A 335 10.33 21.06 50.40
CA PRO A 335 9.67 20.25 49.37
C PRO A 335 8.70 21.08 48.52
N GLY A 336 8.89 21.06 47.20
CA GLY A 336 8.10 21.82 46.23
C GLY A 336 8.52 23.28 46.00
N ALA A 337 9.56 23.79 46.70
CA ALA A 337 10.05 25.16 46.52
C ALA A 337 11.26 25.28 45.56
N CYS A 338 11.52 24.23 44.78
CA CYS A 338 12.58 24.19 43.77
C CYS A 338 12.00 24.32 42.35
N SER A 339 12.86 24.61 41.37
CA SER A 339 12.45 24.71 39.97
C SER A 339 11.98 23.37 39.42
N ASN A 340 11.26 23.38 38.30
CA ASN A 340 10.91 22.14 37.60
C ASN A 340 12.17 21.33 37.27
N GLY A 341 12.14 20.02 37.56
CA GLY A 341 13.29 19.12 37.39
C GLY A 341 14.28 19.12 38.57
N GLN A 342 14.02 19.89 39.63
CA GLN A 342 14.85 19.91 40.83
C GLN A 342 14.16 19.27 42.05
N ASP A 343 14.99 18.70 42.92
CA ASP A 343 14.61 18.30 44.27
C ASP A 343 15.23 19.19 45.33
N CYS A 344 14.54 19.31 46.46
CA CYS A 344 15.09 19.90 47.66
C CYS A 344 15.91 18.86 48.44
N VAL A 345 17.22 19.09 48.56
CA VAL A 345 18.14 18.17 49.25
C VAL A 345 18.34 18.65 50.69
N ILE A 346 17.96 17.80 51.64
CA ILE A 346 18.05 18.07 53.09
C ILE A 346 19.41 17.60 53.62
N ARG A 347 20.14 18.45 54.35
CA ARG A 347 21.45 18.08 54.92
C ARG A 347 21.94 18.98 56.06
N GLU A 348 23.08 18.64 56.67
CA GLU A 348 23.76 19.51 57.63
C GLU A 348 24.31 20.76 56.91
N GLY A 349 23.53 21.84 56.97
CA GLY A 349 23.71 23.07 56.19
C GLY A 349 22.36 23.69 55.81
N PRO A 350 22.33 24.75 54.98
CA PRO A 350 21.08 25.18 54.36
C PRO A 350 20.63 24.16 53.31
N ASP A 351 19.37 23.74 53.35
CA ASP A 351 18.75 22.89 52.32
C ASP A 351 18.78 23.62 50.97
N TYR A 352 19.07 22.94 49.88
CA TYR A 352 19.19 23.57 48.55
C TYR A 352 18.53 22.76 47.44
N CYS A 353 18.26 23.44 46.32
CA CYS A 353 17.69 22.82 45.13
C CYS A 353 18.79 22.21 44.26
N GLU A 354 18.57 20.99 43.78
CA GLU A 354 19.48 20.26 42.91
C GLU A 354 18.71 19.60 41.76
N TYR A 355 19.23 19.72 40.54
CA TYR A 355 18.64 19.02 39.39
C TYR A 355 18.84 17.50 39.54
N ARG A 356 17.81 16.74 39.19
CA ARG A 356 17.86 15.28 39.08
C ARG A 356 18.67 14.82 37.87
#